data_AF-A0A950KJD8-F1
#
_entry.id   AF-A0A950KJD8-F1
#
_cell.length_a   1.000
_cell.length_b   1.000
_cell.length_c   1.000
_cell.angle_alpha   90.00
_cell.angle_beta   90.00
_cell.angle_gamma   90.00
#
_symmetry.space_group_name_H-M   'P 1'
#
loop_
_entity.id
_entity.type
_entity.pdbx_description
1 polymer ?
#
loop_
_entity_poly.entity_id
_entity_poly.type
_entity_poly.pdbx_seq_one_letter_code
_entity_poly.pdbx_strand_id
1 'polypeptide(L)'
;YEYAMRERNRLLALGRSDAQWLEALERKMAETGIAIAAARLHTVEHINGVMQASPLSFPKAVLALHGLAEGRLSGGEAALSVEHAMAEALARSRVQDAAAGRALAGAHRSELTVTHAQKQVEAATCSTGEQKALLLSIVLAEARAAGVWGKPLPVLLLDEALSHLDAARRAELFHEIEALGTQAWLTGTELSLFEGMRDNTLVFRVEQGRVIAL
;
A
#
# COMPACT_ATOMS: atom_id res chain seq x y z
N TYR A 1 6.71 3.98 17.04
CA TYR A 1 7.76 3.48 16.13
C TYR A 1 8.74 4.56 15.70
N GLU A 2 8.39 5.47 14.79
CA GLU A 2 9.30 6.49 14.20
C GLU A 2 10.08 7.32 15.22
N TYR A 3 9.41 7.80 16.27
CA TYR A 3 10.07 8.55 17.34
C TYR A 3 11.20 7.75 18.01
N ALA A 4 10.93 6.49 18.39
CA ALA A 4 11.90 5.63 19.06
C ALA A 4 13.09 5.30 18.15
N MET A 5 12.81 5.06 16.86
CA MET A 5 13.85 4.85 15.85
C MET A 5 14.75 6.08 15.67
N ARG A 6 14.16 7.26 15.55
CA ARG A 6 14.92 8.51 15.40
C ARG A 6 15.80 8.78 16.63
N GLU A 7 15.28 8.58 17.83
CA GLU A 7 16.05 8.78 19.06
C GLU A 7 17.16 7.73 19.20
N ARG A 8 16.90 6.46 18.84
CA ARG A 8 17.94 5.41 18.80
C ARG A 8 19.06 5.79 17.85
N ASN A 9 18.74 6.18 16.61
CA ASN A 9 19.74 6.56 15.61
C ASN A 9 20.56 7.78 16.08
N ARG A 10 19.92 8.74 16.76
CA ARG A 10 20.61 9.88 17.37
C ARG A 10 21.60 9.44 18.44
N LEU A 11 21.21 8.55 19.36
CA LEU A 11 22.11 8.05 20.41
C LEU A 11 23.32 7.31 19.83
N LEU A 12 23.08 6.45 18.82
CA LEU A 12 24.14 5.74 18.11
C LEU A 12 25.11 6.70 17.41
N ALA A 13 24.59 7.74 16.73
CA ALA A 13 25.39 8.74 16.05
C ALA A 13 26.25 9.59 17.00
N LEU A 14 25.75 9.85 18.22
CA LEU A 14 26.49 10.58 19.25
C LEU A 14 27.57 9.74 19.93
N GLY A 15 27.68 8.44 19.62
CA GLY A 15 28.56 7.50 20.33
C GLY A 15 28.21 7.35 21.82
N ARG A 16 26.99 7.78 22.22
CA ARG A 16 26.51 7.70 23.60
C ARG A 16 25.87 6.33 23.81
N SER A 17 26.57 5.48 24.53
CA SER A 17 26.18 4.09 24.83
C SER A 17 25.45 3.97 26.16
N ASP A 18 24.38 4.75 26.37
CA ASP A 18 23.43 4.43 27.43
C ASP A 18 22.69 3.14 27.02
N ALA A 19 23.19 2.01 27.51
CA ALA A 19 22.69 0.70 27.15
C ALA A 19 21.23 0.50 27.56
N GLN A 20 20.82 1.05 28.71
CA GLN A 20 19.45 0.93 29.20
C GLN A 20 18.49 1.77 28.35
N TRP A 21 18.90 2.97 27.95
CA TRP A 21 18.09 3.80 27.08
C TRP A 21 17.96 3.19 25.67
N LEU A 22 19.05 2.69 25.09
CA LEU A 22 19.01 1.97 23.82
C LEU A 22 18.08 0.76 23.89
N GLU A 23 18.18 -0.06 24.94
CA GLU A 23 17.30 -1.21 25.15
C GLU A 23 15.82 -0.80 25.26
N ALA A 24 15.51 0.26 26.01
CA ALA A 24 14.14 0.77 26.12
C ALA A 24 13.57 1.24 24.78
N LEU A 25 14.37 1.92 23.96
CA LEU A 25 13.98 2.36 22.62
C LEU A 25 13.80 1.17 21.67
N GLU A 26 14.71 0.21 21.70
CA GLU A 26 14.68 -0.99 20.85
C GLU A 26 13.49 -1.89 21.17
N ARG A 27 13.17 -2.07 22.46
CA ARG A 27 11.93 -2.75 22.89
C ARG A 27 10.70 -2.01 22.37
N LYS A 28 10.66 -0.68 22.47
CA LYS A 28 9.51 0.09 21.95
C LYS A 28 9.40 0.00 20.43
N MET A 29 10.53 -0.02 19.72
CA MET A 29 10.57 -0.27 18.29
C MET A 29 10.06 -1.67 17.94
N ALA A 30 10.47 -2.70 18.68
CA ALA A 30 10.00 -4.06 18.48
C ALA A 30 8.49 -4.18 18.69
N GLU A 31 7.98 -3.81 19.87
CA GLU A 31 6.55 -3.83 20.23
C GLU A 31 5.69 -3.13 19.16
N THR A 32 6.01 -1.87 18.86
CA THR A 32 5.23 -1.11 17.86
C THR A 32 5.46 -1.60 16.44
N GLY A 33 6.62 -2.17 16.14
CA GLY A 33 6.94 -2.74 14.84
C GLY A 33 6.15 -4.01 14.55
N ILE A 34 5.97 -4.89 15.55
CA ILE A 34 5.15 -6.10 15.40
C ILE A 34 3.68 -5.74 15.19
N ALA A 35 3.15 -4.76 15.94
CA ALA A 35 1.79 -4.28 15.73
C ALA A 35 1.58 -3.72 14.30
N ILE A 36 2.55 -2.96 13.77
CA ILE A 36 2.52 -2.46 12.39
C ILE A 36 2.56 -3.61 11.38
N ALA A 37 3.48 -4.57 11.54
CA ALA A 37 3.63 -5.70 10.64
C ALA A 37 2.35 -6.56 10.59
N ALA A 38 1.75 -6.86 11.76
CA ALA A 38 0.50 -7.60 11.85
C ALA A 38 -0.66 -6.86 11.16
N ALA A 39 -0.81 -5.55 11.39
CA ALA A 39 -1.85 -4.74 10.74
C ALA A 39 -1.69 -4.70 9.21
N ARG A 40 -0.44 -4.63 8.73
CA ARG A 40 -0.14 -4.66 7.29
C ARG A 40 -0.45 -6.01 6.66
N LEU A 41 -0.06 -7.12 7.30
CA LEU A 41 -0.39 -8.46 6.84
C LEU A 41 -1.90 -8.65 6.72
N HIS A 42 -2.65 -8.27 7.75
CA HIS A 42 -4.12 -8.33 7.72
C HIS A 42 -4.73 -7.47 6.60
N THR A 43 -4.16 -6.27 6.36
CA THR A 43 -4.60 -5.40 5.25
C THR A 43 -4.34 -6.04 3.89
N VAL A 44 -3.16 -6.63 3.68
CA VAL A 44 -2.79 -7.29 2.43
C VAL A 44 -3.62 -8.54 2.18
N GLU A 45 -3.84 -9.36 3.20
CA GLU A 45 -4.71 -10.53 3.12
C GLU A 45 -6.13 -10.14 2.70
N HIS A 46 -6.66 -9.08 3.31
CA HIS A 46 -7.99 -8.58 3.01
C HIS A 46 -8.12 -8.02 1.58
N ILE A 47 -7.15 -7.20 1.14
CA ILE A 47 -7.10 -6.70 -0.24
C ILE A 47 -7.04 -7.87 -1.22
N ASN A 48 -6.16 -8.85 -0.99
CA ASN A 48 -6.04 -10.03 -1.82
C ASN A 48 -7.36 -10.83 -1.89
N GLY A 49 -8.03 -11.04 -0.75
CA GLY A 49 -9.31 -11.75 -0.70
C GLY A 49 -10.39 -11.06 -1.52
N VAL A 50 -10.49 -9.73 -1.42
CA VAL A 50 -11.44 -8.93 -2.19
C VAL A 50 -11.12 -8.93 -3.68
N MET A 51 -9.85 -8.84 -4.06
CA MET A 51 -9.40 -8.93 -5.46
C MET A 51 -9.68 -10.30 -6.08
N GLN A 52 -9.45 -11.37 -5.31
CA GLN A 52 -9.71 -12.74 -5.73
C GLN A 52 -11.21 -12.97 -5.92
N ALA A 53 -12.05 -12.45 -5.02
CA ALA A 53 -13.50 -12.60 -5.06
C ALA A 53 -14.19 -11.78 -6.17
N SER A 54 -13.56 -10.71 -6.67
CA SER A 54 -14.14 -9.88 -7.74
C SER A 54 -14.37 -10.71 -9.01
N PRO A 55 -15.59 -10.78 -9.57
CA PRO A 55 -15.84 -11.47 -10.84
C PRO A 55 -15.44 -10.64 -12.07
N LEU A 56 -14.98 -9.41 -11.86
CA LEU A 56 -14.73 -8.44 -12.92
C LEU A 56 -13.37 -8.69 -13.60
N SER A 57 -13.28 -8.26 -14.86
CA SER A 57 -12.18 -8.58 -15.76
C SER A 57 -10.94 -7.69 -15.61
N PHE A 58 -11.06 -6.55 -14.91
CA PHE A 58 -9.96 -5.58 -14.79
C PHE A 58 -8.70 -6.25 -14.19
N PRO A 59 -7.47 -5.84 -14.59
CA PRO A 59 -6.25 -6.50 -14.15
C PRO A 59 -6.13 -6.60 -12.63
N LYS A 60 -5.78 -7.79 -12.13
CA LYS A 60 -5.71 -8.07 -10.70
C LYS A 60 -4.26 -8.17 -10.27
N ALA A 61 -3.92 -7.49 -9.20
CA ALA A 61 -2.70 -7.68 -8.44
C ALA A 61 -2.86 -8.74 -7.33
N VAL A 62 -1.77 -9.42 -7.01
CA VAL A 62 -1.57 -10.18 -5.78
C VAL A 62 -0.49 -9.47 -4.99
N LEU A 63 -0.80 -9.13 -3.75
CA LEU A 63 0.09 -8.40 -2.86
C LEU A 63 0.79 -9.36 -1.90
N ALA A 64 2.08 -9.15 -1.66
CA ALA A 64 2.80 -9.85 -0.60
C ALA A 64 3.72 -8.88 0.15
N LEU A 65 3.90 -9.14 1.46
CA LEU A 65 4.78 -8.37 2.30
C LEU A 65 5.99 -9.19 2.70
N HIS A 66 7.16 -8.60 2.53
CA HIS A 66 8.43 -9.20 2.90
C HIS A 66 9.12 -8.33 3.94
N GLY A 67 9.49 -8.95 5.05
CA GLY A 67 10.13 -8.27 6.16
C GLY A 67 10.41 -9.26 7.27
N LEU A 68 11.30 -8.90 8.19
CA LEU A 68 11.69 -9.78 9.30
C LEU A 68 10.47 -10.18 10.15
N ALA A 69 9.59 -9.23 10.44
CA ALA A 69 8.39 -9.50 11.22
C ALA A 69 7.33 -10.22 10.36
N GLU A 70 7.07 -9.73 9.15
CA GLU A 70 6.03 -10.23 8.26
C GLU A 70 6.26 -11.69 7.86
N GLY A 71 7.50 -12.08 7.56
CA GLY A 71 7.84 -13.47 7.22
C GLY A 71 7.67 -14.43 8.40
N ARG A 72 7.99 -13.99 9.62
CA ARG A 72 7.86 -14.83 10.83
C ARG A 72 6.42 -14.96 11.31
N LEU A 73 5.67 -13.86 11.27
CA LEU A 73 4.24 -13.84 11.59
C LEU A 73 3.44 -14.68 10.59
N SER A 74 3.70 -14.54 9.28
CA SER A 74 3.04 -15.38 8.26
C SER A 74 3.45 -16.86 8.33
N GLY A 75 4.65 -17.15 8.85
CA GLY A 75 5.10 -18.50 9.19
C GLY A 75 4.47 -19.12 10.44
N GLY A 76 3.53 -18.41 11.10
CA GLY A 76 2.80 -18.90 12.28
C GLY A 76 3.53 -18.72 13.61
N GLU A 77 4.62 -17.96 13.65
CA GLU A 77 5.32 -17.69 14.90
C GLU A 77 4.52 -16.74 15.80
N ALA A 78 4.53 -17.02 17.11
CA ALA A 78 3.85 -16.19 18.10
C ALA A 78 4.42 -14.75 18.11
N ALA A 79 3.54 -13.75 18.13
CA ALA A 79 3.91 -12.33 18.06
C ALA A 79 4.95 -11.92 19.12
N LEU A 80 4.84 -12.46 20.34
CA LEU A 80 5.82 -12.21 21.42
C LEU A 80 7.22 -12.73 21.08
N SER A 81 7.33 -13.89 20.43
CA SER A 81 8.62 -14.44 20.00
C SER A 81 9.24 -13.60 18.88
N VAL A 82 8.42 -13.14 17.93
CA VAL A 82 8.85 -12.24 16.86
C VAL A 82 9.30 -10.89 17.42
N GLU A 83 8.59 -10.37 18.43
CA GLU A 83 8.96 -9.13 19.14
C GLU A 83 10.33 -9.26 19.80
N HIS A 84 10.56 -10.32 20.59
CA HIS A 84 11.86 -10.56 21.21
C HIS A 84 12.98 -10.62 20.18
N ALA A 85 12.77 -11.38 19.10
CA ALA A 85 13.80 -11.50 18.08
C ALA A 85 14.04 -10.20 17.29
N MET A 86 13.03 -9.34 17.14
CA MET A 86 13.18 -8.00 16.58
C MET A 86 14.04 -7.11 17.50
N ALA A 87 13.77 -7.12 18.82
CA ALA A 87 14.56 -6.39 19.79
C ALA A 87 16.02 -6.86 19.79
N GLU A 88 16.26 -8.18 19.74
CA GLU A 88 17.60 -8.73 19.61
C GLU A 88 18.29 -8.35 18.30
N ALA A 89 17.57 -8.35 17.18
CA ALA A 89 18.12 -7.94 15.89
C ALA A 89 18.59 -6.49 15.94
N LEU A 90 17.79 -5.59 16.53
CA LEU A 90 18.15 -4.19 16.74
C LEU A 90 19.35 -4.05 17.69
N ALA A 91 19.41 -4.81 18.77
CA ALA A 91 20.54 -4.77 19.70
C ALA A 91 21.86 -5.24 19.03
N ARG A 92 21.79 -6.31 18.23
CA ARG A 92 22.95 -6.85 17.48
C ARG A 92 23.41 -5.93 16.36
N SER A 93 22.50 -5.16 15.75
CA SER A 93 22.82 -4.29 14.62
C SER A 93 23.37 -2.92 15.02
N ARG A 94 23.47 -2.57 16.31
CA ARG A 94 23.88 -1.23 16.78
C ARG A 94 25.13 -0.66 16.10
N VAL A 95 26.20 -1.45 15.96
CA VAL A 95 27.46 -1.01 15.32
C VAL A 95 27.26 -0.75 13.83
N GLN A 96 26.55 -1.65 13.14
CA GLN A 96 26.26 -1.52 11.71
C GLN A 96 25.32 -0.35 11.44
N ASP A 97 24.30 -0.18 12.28
CA ASP A 97 23.34 0.91 12.21
C ASP A 97 24.00 2.27 12.50
N ALA A 98 24.94 2.32 13.45
CA ALA A 98 25.74 3.52 13.72
C ALA A 98 26.58 3.90 12.49
N ALA A 99 27.26 2.93 11.88
CA ALA A 99 28.04 3.14 10.66
C ALA A 99 27.17 3.54 9.46
N ALA A 100 25.96 2.99 9.35
CA ALA A 100 25.00 3.30 8.29
C ALA A 100 24.20 4.59 8.53
N GLY A 101 24.25 5.16 9.74
CA GLY A 101 23.47 6.33 10.16
C GLY A 101 21.95 6.07 10.27
N ARG A 102 21.51 4.81 10.23
CA ARG A 102 20.09 4.41 10.26
C ARG A 102 19.93 2.98 10.77
N ALA A 103 18.75 2.66 11.29
CA ALA A 103 18.39 1.28 11.61
C ALA A 103 18.28 0.45 10.32
N LEU A 104 18.89 -0.74 10.30
CA LEU A 104 18.85 -1.66 9.17
C LEU A 104 17.79 -2.76 9.32
N ALA A 105 17.23 -2.92 10.52
CA ALA A 105 16.16 -3.85 10.85
C ALA A 105 14.93 -3.12 11.40
N GLY A 106 13.75 -3.68 11.17
CA GLY A 106 12.49 -3.16 11.70
C GLY A 106 11.37 -3.05 10.66
N ALA A 107 10.16 -2.74 11.11
CA ALA A 107 8.97 -2.62 10.26
C ALA A 107 9.10 -1.53 9.17
N HIS A 108 9.98 -0.55 9.30
CA HIS A 108 10.23 0.43 8.23
C HIS A 108 11.01 -0.16 7.04
N ARG A 109 11.52 -1.39 7.15
CA ARG A 109 12.26 -2.11 6.08
C ARG A 109 11.37 -3.09 5.32
N SER A 110 10.09 -3.18 5.65
CA SER A 110 9.16 -4.08 4.96
C SER A 110 8.97 -3.65 3.51
N GLU A 111 8.93 -4.62 2.61
CA GLU A 111 8.74 -4.45 1.18
C GLU A 111 7.39 -5.01 0.77
N LEU A 112 6.64 -4.24 -0.02
CA LEU A 112 5.41 -4.70 -0.67
C LEU A 112 5.76 -5.12 -2.09
N THR A 113 5.54 -6.38 -2.43
CA THR A 113 5.64 -6.89 -3.79
C THR A 113 4.25 -7.01 -4.40
N VAL A 114 4.18 -6.81 -5.71
CA VAL A 114 2.95 -6.84 -6.48
C VAL A 114 3.16 -7.76 -7.67
N THR A 115 2.31 -8.76 -7.82
CA THR A 115 2.32 -9.71 -8.93
C THR A 115 1.06 -9.54 -9.76
N HIS A 116 1.19 -9.48 -11.08
CA HIS A 116 0.05 -9.49 -11.97
C HIS A 116 -0.59 -10.88 -11.97
N ALA A 117 -1.79 -11.03 -11.42
CA ALA A 117 -2.44 -12.31 -11.18
C ALA A 117 -2.68 -13.12 -12.47
N GLN A 118 -3.17 -12.47 -13.53
CA GLN A 118 -3.45 -13.14 -14.80
C GLN A 118 -2.18 -13.58 -15.54
N LYS A 119 -1.08 -12.82 -15.42
CA LYS A 119 0.16 -13.07 -16.15
C LYS A 119 1.23 -13.83 -15.36
N GLN A 120 1.08 -13.88 -14.04
CA GLN A 120 2.05 -14.49 -13.11
C GLN A 120 3.47 -13.88 -13.25
N VAL A 121 3.52 -12.56 -13.42
CA VAL A 121 4.78 -11.79 -13.51
C VAL A 121 4.78 -10.64 -12.49
N GLU A 122 5.96 -10.25 -12.03
CA GLU A 122 6.09 -9.09 -11.14
C GLU A 122 5.65 -7.81 -11.83
N ALA A 123 4.90 -6.96 -11.11
CA ALA A 123 4.41 -5.69 -11.63
C ALA A 123 5.55 -4.79 -12.12
N ALA A 124 6.71 -4.83 -11.46
CA ALA A 124 7.91 -4.09 -11.86
C ALA A 124 8.40 -4.41 -13.29
N THR A 125 8.06 -5.59 -13.81
CA THR A 125 8.43 -6.05 -15.16
C THR A 125 7.33 -5.82 -16.20
N CYS A 126 6.14 -5.38 -15.77
CA CYS A 126 5.01 -5.10 -16.66
C CYS A 126 5.20 -3.77 -17.42
N SER A 127 4.44 -3.58 -18.50
CA SER A 127 4.39 -2.29 -19.20
C SER A 127 3.83 -1.18 -18.30
N THR A 128 4.12 0.09 -18.60
CA THR A 128 3.63 1.24 -17.80
C THR A 128 2.10 1.27 -17.69
N GLY A 129 1.38 0.92 -18.77
CA GLY A 129 -0.09 0.84 -18.75
C GLY A 129 -0.61 -0.28 -17.83
N GLU A 130 0.10 -1.41 -17.77
CA GLU A 130 -0.24 -2.50 -16.86
C GLU A 130 0.08 -2.18 -15.41
N GLN A 131 1.24 -1.55 -15.15
CA GLN A 131 1.57 -1.07 -13.80
C GLN A 131 0.50 -0.11 -13.29
N LYS A 132 0.05 0.81 -14.15
CA LYS A 132 -1.04 1.74 -13.82
C LYS A 132 -2.37 1.03 -13.57
N ALA A 133 -2.72 0.04 -14.40
CA ALA A 133 -3.92 -0.76 -14.19
C ALA A 133 -3.87 -1.56 -12.87
N LEU A 134 -2.72 -2.15 -12.53
CA LEU A 134 -2.53 -2.86 -11.27
C LEU A 134 -2.59 -1.92 -10.05
N LEU A 135 -2.04 -0.71 -10.16
CA LEU A 135 -2.17 0.30 -9.11
C LEU A 135 -3.64 0.69 -8.90
N LEU A 136 -4.37 0.94 -9.99
CA LEU A 136 -5.80 1.24 -9.92
C LEU A 136 -6.59 0.08 -9.30
N SER A 137 -6.27 -1.18 -9.63
CA SER A 137 -6.97 -2.32 -9.04
C SER A 137 -6.70 -2.48 -7.55
N ILE A 138 -5.51 -2.12 -7.05
CA ILE A 138 -5.22 -2.05 -5.61
C ILE A 138 -6.08 -0.97 -4.94
N VAL A 139 -6.17 0.23 -5.52
CA VAL A 139 -7.00 1.33 -4.99
C VAL A 139 -8.49 0.96 -4.95
N LEU A 140 -9.00 0.36 -6.03
CA LEU A 140 -10.38 -0.11 -6.11
C LEU A 140 -10.67 -1.23 -5.09
N ALA A 141 -9.72 -2.15 -4.92
CA ALA A 141 -9.83 -3.21 -3.93
C ALA A 141 -9.82 -2.67 -2.49
N GLU A 142 -9.02 -1.64 -2.20
CA GLU A 142 -9.02 -0.96 -0.90
C GLU A 142 -10.35 -0.24 -0.62
N ALA A 143 -10.90 0.45 -1.61
CA ALA A 143 -12.23 1.06 -1.51
C ALA A 143 -13.34 0.01 -1.29
N ARG A 144 -13.26 -1.14 -1.99
CA ARG A 144 -14.19 -2.27 -1.80
C ARG A 144 -14.04 -2.89 -0.41
N ALA A 145 -12.80 -3.04 0.05
CA ALA A 145 -12.45 -3.55 1.36
C ALA A 145 -12.99 -2.69 2.51
N ALA A 146 -13.07 -1.37 2.35
CA ALA A 146 -13.62 -0.47 3.36
C ALA A 146 -15.07 -0.82 3.72
N GLY A 147 -15.89 -1.15 2.72
CA GLY A 147 -17.28 -1.58 2.93
C GLY A 147 -17.38 -2.88 3.74
N VAL A 148 -16.46 -3.84 3.52
CA VAL A 148 -16.42 -5.10 4.27
C VAL A 148 -16.07 -4.88 5.75
N TRP A 149 -15.28 -3.85 6.06
CA TRP A 149 -14.96 -3.45 7.44
C TRP A 149 -16.05 -2.60 8.11
N GLY A 150 -17.22 -2.47 7.49
CA GLY A 150 -18.31 -1.64 8.01
C GLY A 150 -17.99 -0.14 8.00
N LYS A 151 -16.97 0.28 7.24
CA LYS A 151 -16.67 1.68 7.03
C LYS A 151 -17.53 2.23 5.88
N PRO A 152 -17.86 3.53 5.88
CA PRO A 152 -18.46 4.17 4.73
C PRO A 152 -17.59 3.98 3.48
N LEU A 153 -18.23 3.79 2.33
CA LEU A 153 -17.52 3.78 1.05
C LEU A 153 -16.83 5.14 0.80
N PRO A 154 -15.56 5.16 0.41
CA PRO A 154 -14.83 6.42 0.20
C PRO A 154 -15.18 7.05 -1.14
N VAL A 155 -15.14 8.38 -1.23
CA VAL A 155 -15.14 9.08 -2.52
C VAL A 155 -13.82 8.77 -3.24
N LEU A 156 -13.90 8.29 -4.48
CA LEU A 156 -12.73 8.01 -5.30
C LEU A 156 -12.30 9.27 -6.05
N LEU A 157 -11.01 9.60 -5.94
CA LEU A 157 -10.38 10.68 -6.70
C LEU A 157 -9.29 10.06 -7.59
N LEU A 158 -9.49 10.09 -8.90
CA LEU A 158 -8.65 9.43 -9.89
C LEU A 158 -8.06 10.46 -10.84
N ASP A 159 -6.85 10.93 -10.51
CA ASP A 159 -6.16 11.96 -11.28
C ASP A 159 -5.44 11.36 -12.50
N GLU A 160 -5.83 11.80 -13.69
CA GLU A 160 -5.37 11.33 -14.99
C GLU A 160 -5.37 9.79 -15.13
N ALA A 161 -6.21 9.07 -14.38
CA ALA A 161 -6.16 7.62 -14.27
C ALA A 161 -6.38 6.89 -15.61
N LEU A 162 -7.06 7.54 -16.55
CA LEU A 162 -7.42 6.98 -17.85
C LEU A 162 -6.29 7.08 -18.89
N SER A 163 -5.31 7.97 -18.67
CA SER A 163 -4.17 8.08 -19.58
C SER A 163 -3.36 6.77 -19.57
N HIS A 164 -2.89 6.34 -20.74
CA HIS A 164 -2.16 5.08 -20.95
C HIS A 164 -2.98 3.78 -20.79
N LEU A 165 -4.29 3.86 -20.58
CA LEU A 165 -5.20 2.72 -20.73
C LEU A 165 -5.78 2.71 -22.15
N ASP A 166 -5.81 1.54 -22.78
CA ASP A 166 -6.56 1.33 -24.02
C ASP A 166 -8.08 1.34 -23.76
N ALA A 167 -8.86 1.41 -24.84
CA ALA A 167 -10.32 1.53 -24.75
C ALA A 167 -10.99 0.38 -23.98
N ALA A 168 -10.47 -0.85 -24.13
CA ALA A 168 -11.00 -2.01 -23.42
C ALA A 168 -10.76 -1.89 -21.91
N ARG A 169 -9.54 -1.53 -21.50
CA ARG A 169 -9.19 -1.32 -20.08
C ARG A 169 -9.95 -0.16 -19.46
N ARG A 170 -10.21 0.92 -20.20
CA ARG A 170 -11.05 2.03 -19.70
C ARG A 170 -12.48 1.57 -19.44
N ALA A 171 -13.08 0.80 -20.35
CA ALA A 171 -14.41 0.24 -20.16
C ALA A 171 -14.49 -0.69 -18.94
N GLU A 172 -13.48 -1.55 -18.74
CA GLU A 172 -13.37 -2.41 -17.56
C GLU A 172 -13.24 -1.61 -16.26
N LEU A 173 -12.43 -0.55 -16.26
CA LEU A 173 -12.27 0.35 -15.11
C LEU A 173 -13.58 1.07 -14.76
N PHE A 174 -14.33 1.57 -15.75
CA PHE A 174 -15.63 2.18 -15.51
C PHE A 174 -16.60 1.19 -14.87
N HIS A 175 -16.59 -0.06 -15.33
CA HIS A 175 -17.42 -1.10 -14.74
C HIS A 175 -17.02 -1.42 -13.29
N GLU A 176 -15.73 -1.44 -12.97
CA GLU A 176 -15.24 -1.57 -11.58
C GLU A 176 -15.74 -0.44 -10.68
N ILE A 177 -15.62 0.82 -11.14
CA ILE A 177 -16.05 2.01 -10.40
C ILE A 177 -17.56 1.97 -10.16
N GLU A 178 -18.35 1.62 -11.18
CA GLU A 178 -19.80 1.45 -11.05
C GLU A 178 -20.16 0.36 -10.04
N ALA A 179 -19.48 -0.79 -10.10
CA ALA A 179 -19.73 -1.91 -9.22
C ALA A 179 -19.31 -1.65 -7.76
N LEU A 180 -18.50 -0.62 -7.49
CA LEU A 180 -18.24 -0.17 -6.12
C LEU A 180 -19.43 0.58 -5.52
N GLY A 181 -20.27 1.20 -6.34
CA GLY A 181 -21.41 2.01 -5.86
C GLY A 181 -20.99 3.25 -5.09
N THR A 182 -19.76 3.74 -5.30
CA THR A 182 -19.26 4.96 -4.66
C THR A 182 -19.21 6.15 -5.62
N GLN A 183 -19.16 7.36 -5.08
CA GLN A 183 -18.91 8.56 -5.88
C GLN A 183 -17.45 8.57 -6.37
N ALA A 184 -17.24 8.78 -7.66
CA ALA A 184 -15.92 8.87 -8.26
C ALA A 184 -15.76 10.17 -9.06
N TRP A 185 -14.59 10.80 -8.91
CA TRP A 185 -14.14 11.96 -9.65
C TRP A 185 -12.92 11.56 -10.46
N LEU A 186 -12.97 11.79 -11.76
CA LEU A 186 -11.91 11.45 -12.69
C LEU A 186 -11.47 12.72 -13.43
N THR A 187 -10.18 12.88 -13.65
CA THR A 187 -9.62 13.98 -14.47
C THR A 187 -8.99 13.41 -15.74
N GLY A 188 -8.95 14.23 -16.78
CA GLY A 188 -8.37 13.89 -18.08
C GLY A 188 -8.31 15.10 -18.98
N THR A 189 -7.39 15.07 -19.95
CA THR A 189 -7.13 16.19 -20.86
C THR A 189 -8.07 16.23 -22.06
N GLU A 190 -8.77 15.12 -22.35
CA GLU A 190 -9.63 14.96 -23.52
C GLU A 190 -10.93 14.23 -23.14
N LEU A 191 -12.05 14.65 -23.74
CA LEU A 191 -13.36 14.02 -23.52
C LEU A 191 -13.43 12.58 -24.04
N SER A 192 -12.67 12.26 -25.09
CA SER A 192 -12.58 10.92 -25.71
C SER A 192 -12.14 9.83 -24.72
N LEU A 193 -11.39 10.19 -23.67
CA LEU A 193 -10.96 9.25 -22.63
C LEU A 193 -12.15 8.71 -21.81
N PHE A 194 -13.24 9.46 -21.73
CA PHE A 194 -14.43 9.14 -20.96
C PHE A 194 -15.54 8.50 -21.79
N GLU A 195 -15.28 8.24 -23.08
CA GLU A 195 -16.19 7.47 -23.93
C GLU A 195 -16.48 6.10 -23.30
N GLY A 196 -17.76 5.81 -23.06
CA GLY A 196 -18.22 4.58 -22.42
C GLY A 196 -18.67 4.76 -20.96
N MET A 197 -18.49 5.93 -20.34
CA MET A 197 -19.20 6.25 -19.09
C MET A 197 -20.70 6.45 -19.34
N ARG A 198 -21.54 6.02 -18.39
CA ARG A 198 -23.01 6.12 -18.49
C ARG A 198 -23.53 7.57 -18.47
N ASP A 199 -24.75 7.74 -18.93
CA ASP A 199 -25.50 9.01 -19.01
C ASP A 199 -25.63 9.76 -17.65
N ASN A 200 -25.48 9.08 -16.51
CA ASN A 200 -25.50 9.72 -15.19
C ASN A 200 -24.17 10.39 -14.79
N THR A 201 -23.25 10.58 -15.74
CA THR A 201 -21.95 11.22 -15.48
C THR A 201 -22.07 12.73 -15.63
N LEU A 202 -21.70 13.48 -14.59
CA LEU A 202 -21.55 14.92 -14.69
C LEU A 202 -20.17 15.25 -15.26
N VAL A 203 -20.14 15.98 -16.35
CA VAL A 203 -18.89 16.40 -16.99
C VAL A 203 -18.67 17.88 -16.74
N PHE A 204 -17.47 18.21 -16.30
CA PHE A 204 -17.06 19.59 -16.08
C PHE A 204 -15.80 19.90 -16.88
N ARG A 205 -15.80 21.02 -17.58
CA ARG A 205 -14.60 21.61 -18.19
C ARG A 205 -13.95 22.54 -17.18
N VAL A 206 -12.64 22.38 -16.98
CA VAL A 206 -11.82 23.31 -16.20
C VAL A 206 -10.97 24.14 -17.14
N GLU A 207 -11.18 25.45 -17.16
CA GLU A 207 -10.46 26.37 -18.03
C GLU A 207 -10.19 27.69 -17.29
N GLN A 208 -8.93 28.16 -17.33
CA GLN A 208 -8.50 29.41 -16.67
C GLN A 208 -8.90 29.50 -15.17
N GLY A 209 -8.81 28.39 -14.45
CA GLY A 209 -9.17 28.32 -13.02
C GLY A 209 -10.68 28.35 -12.76
N ARG A 210 -11.53 28.17 -13.77
CA ARG A 210 -12.99 28.10 -13.64
C ARG A 210 -13.50 26.71 -13.98
N VAL A 211 -14.56 26.29 -13.30
CA VAL A 211 -15.26 25.02 -13.53
C VAL A 211 -16.59 25.31 -14.23
N ILE A 212 -16.82 24.68 -15.38
CA ILE A 212 -17.98 24.90 -16.25
C ILE A 212 -18.64 23.53 -16.48
N ALA A 213 -19.92 23.37 -16.16
CA ALA A 213 -20.66 22.15 -16.48
C ALA A 213 -20.88 22.03 -18.00
N LEU A 214 -20.69 20.84 -18.56
CA LEU A 214 -20.93 20.52 -19.97
C LEU A 214 -22.29 19.84 -20.17
#